data_AF-A0A1Z8NXV6-F1
#
_entry.id   AF-A0A1Z8NXV6-F1
#
_cell.length_a   1.000
_cell.length_b   1.000
_cell.length_c   1.000
_cell.angle_alpha   90.00
_cell.angle_beta   90.00
_cell.angle_gamma   90.00
#
_symmetry.space_group_name_H-M   'P 1'
#
loop_
_entity.id
_entity.type
_entity.pdbx_description
1 polymer ?
#
loop_
_entity_poly.entity_id
_entity_poly.type
_entity_poly.pdbx_seq_one_letter_code
_entity_poly.pdbx_strand_id
1 'polypeptide(L)'
;MQKEFLVSVAGGLLSALMTSAILLNSGVGILLGYFGLLPIIFVGFSSGLRYLAIASCFCIASLLFFSNQVQAILYFFSMVIPAILICYLVLSRRSINAEPSDGLEIGQVLAALALLGITYLLTSLAFFTDGSLNLEERIKEMLNKVFYERMQIASAVDRKLLIGTIIPYFPSLIASSWFIMILVNAFLAQKILIGMGKNIRPAVKYSLISAPNWLYWVFAFFGIISLFSRDEIEFITQNACIISAIPFFLIGLTVFNYLAKKTKAPKTVLFIFYIFLCISSWAIAICTIIGFFEEWLRLRRKYSLE
;
A
#
# COMPACT_ATOMS: atom_id res chain seq x y z
N MET A 1 -1.97 28.80 -13.08
CA MET A 1 -3.08 28.26 -13.91
C MET A 1 -2.65 27.55 -15.20
N GLN A 2 -2.21 28.23 -16.28
CA GLN A 2 -1.86 27.54 -17.55
C GLN A 2 -0.69 26.56 -17.40
N LYS A 3 0.37 26.95 -16.67
CA LYS A 3 1.52 26.08 -16.39
C LYS A 3 1.15 24.81 -15.62
N GLU A 4 0.31 24.94 -14.59
CA GLU A 4 -0.13 23.80 -13.78
C GLU A 4 -1.05 22.86 -14.56
N PHE A 5 -1.87 23.41 -15.46
CA PHE A 5 -2.67 22.62 -16.39
C PHE A 5 -1.78 21.78 -17.31
N LEU A 6 -0.78 22.38 -17.96
CA LEU A 6 0.18 21.65 -18.81
C LEU A 6 0.94 20.57 -18.04
N VAL A 7 1.38 20.86 -16.82
CA VAL A 7 2.02 19.87 -15.94
C VAL A 7 1.08 18.71 -15.60
N SER A 8 -0.21 18.99 -15.41
CA SER A 8 -1.21 17.96 -15.12
C SER A 8 -1.44 17.04 -16.32
N VAL A 9 -1.57 17.62 -17.51
CA VAL A 9 -1.71 16.86 -18.77
C VAL A 9 -0.47 15.99 -19.01
N ALA A 10 0.72 16.57 -18.87
CA ALA A 10 1.98 15.84 -19.01
C ALA A 10 2.12 14.72 -17.96
N GLY A 11 1.73 14.98 -16.72
CA GLY A 11 1.73 13.97 -15.65
C GLY A 11 0.78 12.81 -15.94
N GLY A 12 -0.43 13.10 -16.43
CA GLY A 12 -1.39 12.08 -16.84
C GLY A 12 -0.90 11.22 -18.01
N LEU A 13 -0.35 11.85 -19.05
CA LEU A 13 0.22 11.16 -20.20
C LEU A 13 1.43 10.28 -19.81
N LEU A 14 2.35 10.83 -19.00
CA LEU A 14 3.53 10.09 -18.54
C LEU A 14 3.12 8.87 -17.70
N SER A 15 2.14 9.03 -16.82
CA SER A 15 1.56 7.95 -16.02
C SER A 15 0.98 6.84 -16.90
N ALA A 16 0.22 7.20 -17.93
CA ALA A 16 -0.34 6.25 -18.88
C ALA A 16 0.77 5.51 -19.65
N LEU A 17 1.79 6.22 -20.14
CA LEU A 17 2.92 5.63 -20.86
C LEU A 17 3.71 4.65 -19.98
N MET A 18 4.02 5.03 -18.74
CA MET A 18 4.73 4.18 -17.78
C MET A 18 3.93 2.91 -17.47
N THR A 19 2.62 3.04 -17.31
CA THR A 19 1.72 1.90 -17.06
C THR A 19 1.62 0.98 -18.29
N SER A 20 1.49 1.56 -19.48
CA SER A 20 1.44 0.81 -20.74
C SER A 20 2.76 0.10 -21.06
N ALA A 21 3.88 0.52 -20.47
CA ALA A 21 5.17 -0.16 -20.64
C ALA A 21 5.15 -1.63 -20.18
N ILE A 22 4.21 -2.03 -19.32
CA ILE A 22 4.00 -3.44 -18.93
C ILE A 22 3.72 -4.31 -20.16
N LEU A 23 3.07 -3.78 -21.20
CA LEU A 23 2.74 -4.50 -22.43
C LEU A 23 3.97 -4.92 -23.25
N LEU A 24 5.13 -4.29 -22.99
CA LEU A 24 6.39 -4.65 -23.66
C LEU A 24 6.94 -6.00 -23.20
N ASN A 25 6.38 -6.60 -22.15
CA ASN A 25 6.81 -7.88 -21.55
C ASN A 25 8.33 -7.93 -21.23
N SER A 26 8.94 -6.77 -21.00
CA SER A 26 10.34 -6.64 -20.59
C SER A 26 10.42 -6.35 -19.09
N GLY A 27 11.53 -6.74 -18.45
CA GLY A 27 11.75 -6.45 -17.03
C GLY A 27 11.69 -4.93 -16.73
N VAL A 28 12.20 -4.10 -17.64
CA VAL A 28 12.13 -2.64 -17.54
C VAL A 28 10.70 -2.14 -17.66
N GLY A 29 9.90 -2.70 -18.58
CA GLY A 29 8.49 -2.33 -18.76
C GLY A 29 7.65 -2.60 -17.51
N ILE A 30 7.88 -3.75 -16.87
CA ILE A 30 7.24 -4.09 -15.58
C ILE A 30 7.64 -3.06 -14.52
N LEU A 31 8.95 -2.79 -14.35
CA LEU A 31 9.44 -1.81 -13.37
C LEU A 31 8.83 -0.43 -13.60
N LEU A 32 8.77 0.06 -14.83
CA LEU A 32 8.12 1.34 -15.16
C LEU A 32 6.63 1.34 -14.80
N GLY A 33 5.94 0.23 -15.02
CA GLY A 33 4.54 0.05 -14.64
C GLY A 33 4.29 0.24 -13.15
N TYR A 34 5.17 -0.26 -12.28
CA TYR A 34 5.10 -0.05 -10.83
C TYR A 34 5.25 1.42 -10.42
N PHE A 35 5.90 2.23 -11.24
CA PHE A 35 6.03 3.68 -11.05
C PHE A 35 5.01 4.50 -11.84
N GLY A 36 4.04 3.85 -12.50
CA GLY A 36 2.98 4.55 -13.22
C GLY A 36 2.17 5.49 -12.34
N LEU A 37 2.04 5.21 -11.04
CA LEU A 37 1.35 6.08 -10.07
C LEU A 37 2.15 7.36 -9.71
N LEU A 38 3.48 7.33 -9.86
CA LEU A 38 4.38 8.42 -9.45
C LEU A 38 4.00 9.77 -10.04
N PRO A 39 3.77 9.92 -11.37
CA PRO A 39 3.50 11.23 -11.97
C PRO A 39 2.18 11.84 -11.50
N ILE A 40 1.17 11.00 -11.24
CA ILE A 40 -0.14 11.45 -10.74
C ILE A 40 0.00 12.02 -9.32
N ILE A 41 0.65 11.28 -8.41
CA ILE A 41 0.89 11.78 -7.04
C ILE A 41 1.78 13.03 -7.07
N PHE A 42 2.77 13.08 -7.96
CA PHE A 42 3.63 14.24 -8.13
C PHE A 42 2.82 15.50 -8.46
N VAL A 43 1.88 15.43 -9.41
CA VAL A 43 0.97 16.55 -9.73
C VAL A 43 0.10 16.91 -8.53
N GLY A 44 -0.43 15.92 -7.80
CA GLY A 44 -1.25 16.15 -6.62
C GLY A 44 -0.51 16.88 -5.51
N PHE A 45 0.72 16.48 -5.20
CA PHE A 45 1.55 17.11 -4.18
C PHE A 45 2.14 18.46 -4.58
N SER A 46 2.32 18.72 -5.89
CA SER A 46 2.86 20.00 -6.39
C SER A 46 1.81 21.07 -6.65
N SER A 47 0.62 20.66 -7.10
CA SER A 47 -0.40 21.58 -7.64
C SER A 47 -1.76 21.43 -6.95
N GLY A 48 -2.02 20.32 -6.25
CA GLY A 48 -3.23 20.12 -5.46
C GLY A 48 -4.28 19.24 -6.15
N LEU A 49 -5.42 19.03 -5.47
CA LEU A 49 -6.46 18.06 -5.86
C LEU A 49 -7.12 18.35 -7.21
N ARG A 50 -7.34 19.62 -7.56
CA ARG A 50 -7.95 19.97 -8.86
C ARG A 50 -7.09 19.50 -10.02
N TYR A 51 -5.78 19.70 -9.91
CA TYR A 51 -4.80 19.33 -10.94
C TYR A 51 -4.54 17.83 -10.95
N LEU A 52 -4.58 17.18 -9.79
CA LEU A 52 -4.61 15.72 -9.68
C LEU A 52 -5.77 15.12 -10.49
N ALA A 53 -6.99 15.63 -10.31
CA ALA A 53 -8.17 15.14 -11.03
C ALA A 53 -8.01 15.30 -12.55
N ILE A 54 -7.48 16.44 -13.02
CA ILE A 54 -7.18 16.66 -14.44
C ILE A 54 -6.15 15.63 -14.93
N ALA A 55 -5.04 15.44 -14.20
CA ALA A 55 -4.03 14.45 -14.57
C ALA A 55 -4.59 13.03 -14.63
N SER A 56 -5.45 12.65 -13.67
CA SER A 56 -6.13 11.37 -13.65
C SER A 56 -7.07 11.20 -14.84
N CYS A 57 -7.87 12.20 -15.20
CA CYS A 57 -8.74 12.16 -16.38
C CYS A 57 -7.93 11.94 -17.67
N PHE A 58 -6.84 12.68 -17.85
CA PHE A 58 -5.96 12.49 -19.02
C PHE A 58 -5.28 11.13 -19.01
N CYS A 59 -4.82 10.64 -17.86
CA CYS A 59 -4.24 9.30 -17.75
C CYS A 59 -5.24 8.21 -18.18
N ILE A 60 -6.47 8.25 -17.67
CA ILE A 60 -7.51 7.27 -18.02
C ILE A 60 -7.87 7.37 -19.49
N ALA A 61 -8.06 8.58 -20.03
CA ALA A 61 -8.33 8.78 -21.45
C ALA A 61 -7.20 8.22 -22.34
N SER A 62 -5.94 8.43 -21.94
CA SER A 62 -4.79 7.89 -22.65
C SER A 62 -4.69 6.36 -22.54
N LEU A 63 -5.00 5.76 -21.40
CA LEU A 63 -5.03 4.29 -21.27
C LEU A 63 -6.13 3.66 -22.12
N LEU A 64 -7.30 4.30 -22.23
CA LEU A 64 -8.35 3.86 -23.14
C LEU A 64 -7.92 3.90 -24.61
N PHE A 65 -7.02 4.82 -24.97
CA PHE A 65 -6.53 4.98 -26.34
C PHE A 65 -5.34 4.06 -26.65
N PHE A 66 -4.37 3.93 -25.74
CA PHE A 66 -3.13 3.18 -25.95
C PHE A 66 -3.21 1.70 -25.57
N SER A 67 -4.20 1.31 -24.78
CA SER A 67 -4.32 -0.05 -24.25
C SER A 67 -5.76 -0.55 -24.41
N ASN A 68 -6.36 -1.07 -23.34
CA ASN A 68 -7.70 -1.62 -23.34
C ASN A 68 -8.55 -1.08 -22.17
N GLN A 69 -9.86 -1.22 -22.32
CA GLN A 69 -10.83 -0.76 -21.34
C GLN A 69 -10.63 -1.40 -19.96
N VAL A 70 -10.29 -2.69 -19.92
CA VAL A 70 -10.08 -3.42 -18.66
C VAL A 70 -8.90 -2.83 -17.88
N GLN A 71 -7.78 -2.54 -18.55
CA GLN A 71 -6.61 -1.94 -17.91
C GLN A 71 -6.92 -0.52 -17.40
N ALA A 72 -7.65 0.29 -18.18
CA ALA A 72 -8.05 1.63 -17.74
C ALA A 72 -8.93 1.57 -16.48
N ILE A 73 -9.89 0.64 -16.42
CA ILE A 73 -10.74 0.42 -15.24
C ILE A 73 -9.90 -0.04 -14.04
N LEU A 74 -9.07 -1.07 -14.23
CA LEU A 74 -8.20 -1.59 -13.16
C LEU A 74 -7.24 -0.51 -12.65
N TYR A 75 -6.71 0.33 -13.53
CA TYR A 75 -5.84 1.44 -13.14
C TYR A 75 -6.61 2.53 -12.38
N PHE A 76 -7.84 2.85 -12.80
CA PHE A 76 -8.68 3.82 -12.11
C PHE A 76 -8.93 3.39 -10.65
N PHE A 77 -9.40 2.17 -10.44
CA PHE A 77 -9.65 1.67 -9.09
C PHE A 77 -8.33 1.49 -8.33
N SER A 78 -7.37 0.76 -8.86
CA SER A 78 -6.17 0.38 -8.11
C SER A 78 -5.13 1.48 -7.95
N MET A 79 -5.14 2.56 -8.75
CA MET A 79 -4.11 3.61 -8.70
C MET A 79 -4.68 5.00 -8.50
N VAL A 80 -5.69 5.40 -9.28
CA VAL A 80 -6.25 6.76 -9.23
C VAL A 80 -6.99 7.02 -7.92
N ILE A 81 -7.85 6.10 -7.46
CA ILE A 81 -8.57 6.25 -6.19
C ILE A 81 -7.60 6.40 -5.00
N PRO A 82 -6.59 5.53 -4.82
CA PRO A 82 -5.57 5.73 -3.79
C PRO A 82 -4.82 7.06 -3.91
N ALA A 83 -4.48 7.48 -5.14
CA ALA A 83 -3.80 8.75 -5.36
C ALA A 83 -4.63 9.93 -4.83
N ILE A 84 -5.92 9.94 -5.17
CA ILE A 84 -6.89 10.94 -4.71
C ILE A 84 -7.03 10.89 -3.19
N LEU A 85 -7.20 9.69 -2.62
CA LEU A 85 -7.32 9.50 -1.17
C LEU A 85 -6.10 10.05 -0.41
N ILE A 86 -4.90 9.68 -0.84
CA ILE A 86 -3.65 10.13 -0.22
C ILE A 86 -3.50 11.64 -0.35
N CYS A 87 -3.65 12.19 -1.56
CA CYS A 87 -3.52 13.62 -1.77
C CYS A 87 -4.58 14.40 -0.98
N TYR A 88 -5.81 13.89 -0.91
CA TYR A 88 -6.88 14.53 -0.15
C TYR A 88 -6.56 14.57 1.34
N LEU A 89 -6.18 13.44 1.94
CA LEU A 89 -5.88 13.39 3.37
C LEU A 89 -4.64 14.20 3.73
N VAL A 90 -3.59 14.19 2.91
CA VAL A 90 -2.36 14.95 3.14
C VAL A 90 -2.60 16.46 2.97
N LEU A 91 -3.37 16.86 1.95
CA LEU A 91 -3.59 18.28 1.65
C LEU A 91 -4.66 18.90 2.55
N SER A 92 -5.70 18.17 2.94
CA SER A 92 -6.80 18.70 3.76
C SER A 92 -6.44 18.86 5.24
N ARG A 93 -5.42 18.14 5.74
CA ARG A 93 -5.12 18.09 7.18
C ARG A 93 -3.95 18.96 7.63
N ARG A 94 -3.13 19.50 6.71
CA ARG A 94 -2.03 20.40 7.06
C ARG A 94 -2.42 21.86 6.85
N SER A 95 -2.09 22.75 7.78
CA SER A 95 -2.01 24.20 7.49
C SER A 95 -0.70 24.49 6.75
N ILE A 96 -0.67 25.54 5.92
CA ILE A 96 0.55 25.96 5.18
C ILE A 96 1.66 26.35 6.17
N ASN A 97 1.28 26.84 7.35
CA ASN A 97 2.18 27.30 8.42
C ASN A 97 2.18 26.38 9.65
N ALA A 98 1.58 25.18 9.57
CA ALA A 98 1.62 24.25 10.71
C ALA A 98 3.06 23.77 10.94
N GLU A 99 3.52 23.85 12.18
CA GLU A 99 4.66 23.05 12.61
C GLU A 99 4.42 21.57 12.22
N PRO A 100 5.49 20.80 11.92
CA PRO A 100 5.34 19.40 11.59
C PRO A 100 4.57 18.68 12.70
N SER A 101 3.30 18.41 12.43
CA SER A 101 2.28 17.93 13.36
C SER A 101 2.53 16.48 13.80
N ASP A 102 1.87 16.12 14.90
CA ASP A 102 1.78 14.76 15.42
C ASP A 102 1.53 13.76 14.27
N GLY A 103 2.31 12.68 14.20
CA GLY A 103 2.26 11.74 13.07
C GLY A 103 0.96 10.91 12.94
N LEU A 104 -0.09 11.32 13.65
CA LEU A 104 -1.47 10.84 13.51
C LEU A 104 -2.02 11.10 12.09
N GLU A 105 -1.62 12.19 11.43
CA GLU A 105 -2.05 12.48 10.06
C GLU A 105 -1.62 11.41 9.06
N ILE A 106 -0.38 10.93 9.17
CA ILE A 106 0.15 9.88 8.30
C ILE A 106 -0.53 8.56 8.63
N GLY A 107 -0.72 8.28 9.93
CA GLY A 107 -1.45 7.10 10.36
C GLY A 107 -2.87 7.04 9.80
N GLN A 108 -3.54 8.18 9.65
CA GLN A 108 -4.85 8.26 9.01
C GLN A 108 -4.79 7.92 7.51
N VAL A 109 -3.72 8.32 6.81
CA VAL A 109 -3.49 7.91 5.40
C VAL A 109 -3.30 6.40 5.31
N LEU A 110 -2.43 5.84 6.16
CA LEU A 110 -2.15 4.39 6.18
C LEU A 110 -3.41 3.59 6.54
N ALA A 111 -4.15 4.04 7.55
CA ALA A 111 -5.39 3.40 7.97
C ALA A 111 -6.46 3.46 6.87
N ALA A 112 -6.60 4.61 6.19
CA ALA A 112 -7.54 4.75 5.08
C ALA A 112 -7.17 3.87 3.87
N LEU A 113 -5.86 3.72 3.56
CA LEU A 113 -5.39 2.78 2.55
C LEU A 113 -5.68 1.32 2.94
N ALA A 114 -5.53 0.97 4.22
CA ALA A 114 -5.84 -0.37 4.71
C ALA A 114 -7.35 -0.65 4.57
N LEU A 115 -8.19 0.31 4.93
CA LEU A 115 -9.63 0.22 4.74
C LEU A 115 -9.99 0.08 3.25
N LEU A 116 -9.34 0.84 2.37
CA LEU A 116 -9.53 0.72 0.92
C LEU A 116 -9.16 -0.69 0.42
N GLY A 117 -8.04 -1.25 0.87
CA GLY A 117 -7.66 -2.63 0.56
C GLY A 117 -8.70 -3.66 1.04
N ILE A 118 -9.25 -3.47 2.23
CA ILE A 118 -10.36 -4.29 2.75
C ILE A 118 -11.61 -4.13 1.88
N THR A 119 -11.96 -2.91 1.45
CA THR A 119 -13.11 -2.72 0.56
C THR A 119 -12.89 -3.43 -0.77
N TYR A 120 -11.69 -3.44 -1.34
CA TYR A 120 -11.40 -4.19 -2.56
C TYR A 120 -11.54 -5.69 -2.35
N LEU A 121 -11.04 -6.23 -1.24
CA LEU A 121 -11.26 -7.62 -0.85
C LEU A 121 -12.76 -7.95 -0.79
N LEU A 122 -13.56 -7.14 -0.09
CA LEU A 122 -15.00 -7.37 0.05
C LEU A 122 -15.75 -7.24 -1.29
N THR A 123 -15.41 -6.24 -2.12
CA THR A 123 -16.01 -6.10 -3.45
C THR A 123 -15.60 -7.23 -4.40
N SER A 124 -14.40 -7.82 -4.21
CA SER A 124 -13.98 -8.96 -5.01
C SER A 124 -14.92 -10.15 -4.86
N LEU A 125 -15.59 -10.29 -3.71
CA LEU A 125 -16.65 -11.27 -3.54
C LEU A 125 -17.80 -11.00 -4.52
N ALA A 126 -18.28 -9.77 -4.59
CA ALA A 126 -19.41 -9.43 -5.47
C ALA A 126 -19.12 -9.59 -6.98
N PHE A 127 -17.85 -9.44 -7.40
CA PHE A 127 -17.47 -9.47 -8.82
C PHE A 127 -16.84 -10.77 -9.28
N PHE A 128 -16.08 -11.46 -8.41
CA PHE A 128 -15.37 -12.68 -8.78
C PHE A 128 -16.15 -13.93 -8.46
N THR A 129 -17.09 -13.87 -7.54
CA THR A 129 -17.98 -14.98 -7.28
C THR A 129 -19.34 -14.66 -7.87
N ASP A 130 -19.99 -15.64 -8.51
CA ASP A 130 -21.31 -15.47 -9.13
C ASP A 130 -22.42 -15.38 -8.05
N GLY A 131 -22.17 -14.62 -6.99
CA GLY A 131 -22.96 -14.56 -5.76
C GLY A 131 -22.62 -15.67 -4.74
N SER A 132 -21.75 -16.62 -5.06
CA SER A 132 -21.31 -17.69 -4.17
C SER A 132 -20.20 -17.25 -3.20
N LEU A 133 -20.16 -17.72 -1.95
CA LEU A 133 -18.96 -17.53 -1.11
C LEU A 133 -17.95 -18.62 -1.50
N ASN A 134 -17.18 -18.43 -2.58
CA ASN A 134 -16.16 -19.40 -3.04
C ASN A 134 -14.89 -18.72 -3.57
N LEU A 135 -14.50 -17.61 -2.95
CA LEU A 135 -13.37 -16.80 -3.41
C LEU A 135 -12.06 -17.56 -3.27
N GLU A 136 -11.91 -18.33 -2.19
CA GLU A 136 -10.71 -19.12 -1.95
C GLU A 136 -10.52 -20.12 -3.09
N GLU A 137 -11.56 -20.88 -3.44
CA GLU A 137 -11.55 -21.88 -4.52
C GLU A 137 -11.18 -21.27 -5.88
N ARG A 138 -11.79 -20.13 -6.23
CA ARG A 138 -11.48 -19.43 -7.49
C ARG A 138 -10.04 -18.95 -7.56
N ILE A 139 -9.50 -18.49 -6.44
CA ILE A 139 -8.07 -18.15 -6.34
C ILE A 139 -7.22 -19.42 -6.53
N LYS A 140 -7.60 -20.56 -5.93
CA LYS A 140 -6.89 -21.84 -6.13
C LYS A 140 -6.85 -22.22 -7.60
N GLU A 141 -7.99 -22.17 -8.29
CA GLU A 141 -8.11 -22.51 -9.71
C GLU A 141 -7.26 -21.59 -10.59
N MET A 142 -7.33 -20.27 -10.34
CA MET A 142 -6.54 -19.28 -11.06
C MET A 142 -5.04 -19.54 -10.88
N LEU A 143 -4.58 -19.75 -9.64
CA LEU A 143 -3.17 -20.00 -9.36
C LEU A 143 -2.69 -21.32 -9.96
N ASN A 144 -3.52 -22.37 -9.91
CA ASN A 144 -3.21 -23.64 -10.56
C ASN A 144 -2.98 -23.46 -12.07
N LYS A 145 -3.86 -22.69 -12.73
CA LYS A 145 -3.72 -22.38 -14.15
C LYS A 145 -2.42 -21.61 -14.44
N VAL A 146 -2.12 -20.58 -13.65
CA VAL A 146 -0.89 -19.79 -13.81
C VAL A 146 0.37 -20.64 -13.58
N PHE A 147 0.43 -21.44 -12.52
CA PHE A 147 1.61 -22.27 -12.23
C PHE A 147 1.83 -23.38 -13.27
N TYR A 148 0.74 -23.96 -13.78
CA TYR A 148 0.82 -24.97 -14.84
C TYR A 148 1.28 -24.36 -16.17
N GLU A 149 0.62 -23.28 -16.61
CA GLU A 149 0.83 -22.71 -17.94
C GLU A 149 2.11 -21.86 -18.03
N ARG A 150 2.53 -21.19 -16.95
CA ARG A 150 3.63 -20.19 -17.00
C ARG A 150 4.91 -20.59 -16.29
N MET A 151 4.84 -21.35 -15.20
CA MET A 151 6.04 -21.63 -14.38
C MET A 151 6.62 -23.03 -14.59
N GLN A 152 5.96 -23.90 -15.37
CA GLN A 152 6.40 -25.28 -15.65
C GLN A 152 6.87 -26.04 -14.39
N ILE A 153 6.27 -25.77 -13.23
CA ILE A 153 6.61 -26.47 -11.97
C ILE A 153 6.22 -27.94 -12.16
N ALA A 154 7.22 -28.79 -12.40
CA ALA A 154 7.05 -30.11 -12.98
C ALA A 154 6.39 -31.12 -12.03
N SER A 155 6.52 -30.93 -10.72
CA SER A 155 5.94 -31.85 -9.72
C SER A 155 4.59 -31.32 -9.21
N ALA A 156 3.55 -32.18 -9.27
CA ALA A 156 2.22 -31.86 -8.75
C ALA A 156 2.22 -31.74 -7.22
N VAL A 157 3.17 -32.40 -6.54
CA VAL A 157 3.31 -32.42 -5.08
C VAL A 157 3.84 -31.07 -4.57
N ASP A 158 4.91 -30.53 -5.19
CA ASP A 158 5.47 -29.24 -4.79
C ASP A 158 4.50 -28.10 -5.08
N ARG A 159 3.75 -28.22 -6.18
CA ARG A 159 2.70 -27.24 -6.52
C ARG A 159 1.60 -27.20 -5.47
N LYS A 160 1.09 -28.37 -5.04
CA LYS A 160 0.02 -28.44 -4.03
C LYS A 160 0.48 -27.90 -2.66
N LEU A 161 1.73 -28.15 -2.28
CA LEU A 161 2.34 -27.60 -1.06
C LEU A 161 2.50 -26.07 -1.11
N LEU A 162 3.02 -25.54 -2.23
CA LEU A 162 3.17 -24.09 -2.42
C LEU A 162 1.81 -23.38 -2.43
N ILE A 163 0.86 -23.94 -3.17
CA ILE A 163 -0.51 -23.42 -3.28
C ILE A 163 -1.19 -23.42 -1.91
N GLY A 164 -1.14 -24.52 -1.16
CA GLY A 164 -1.71 -24.61 0.18
C GLY A 164 -1.10 -23.65 1.20
N THR A 165 0.15 -23.21 0.99
CA THR A 165 0.81 -22.21 1.85
C THR A 165 0.44 -20.78 1.48
N ILE A 166 0.30 -20.49 0.18
CA ILE A 166 0.09 -19.13 -0.34
C ILE A 166 -1.38 -18.73 -0.31
N ILE A 167 -2.29 -19.62 -0.72
CA ILE A 167 -3.71 -19.28 -0.91
C ILE A 167 -4.33 -18.60 0.31
N PRO A 168 -4.20 -19.14 1.54
CA PRO A 168 -4.91 -18.59 2.69
C PRO A 168 -4.60 -17.10 2.92
N TYR A 169 -3.41 -16.66 2.51
CA TYR A 169 -2.92 -15.30 2.69
C TYR A 169 -2.86 -14.51 1.38
N PHE A 170 -3.26 -15.09 0.25
CA PHE A 170 -3.03 -14.52 -1.07
C PHE A 170 -3.64 -13.11 -1.24
N PRO A 171 -4.90 -12.84 -0.84
CA PRO A 171 -5.43 -11.48 -0.92
C PRO A 171 -4.63 -10.47 -0.09
N SER A 172 -4.23 -10.84 1.13
CA SER A 172 -3.41 -9.98 1.99
C SER A 172 -2.01 -9.75 1.44
N LEU A 173 -1.41 -10.73 0.75
CA LEU A 173 -0.11 -10.60 0.08
C LEU A 173 -0.19 -9.62 -1.09
N ILE A 174 -1.22 -9.72 -1.93
CA ILE A 174 -1.47 -8.76 -3.02
C ILE A 174 -1.66 -7.36 -2.44
N ALA A 175 -2.53 -7.23 -1.43
CA ALA A 175 -2.79 -5.95 -0.79
C ALA A 175 -1.52 -5.36 -0.18
N SER A 176 -0.67 -6.17 0.46
CA SER A 176 0.61 -5.73 1.03
C SER A 176 1.59 -5.23 -0.03
N SER A 177 1.75 -5.96 -1.14
CA SER A 177 2.59 -5.54 -2.26
C SER A 177 2.10 -4.22 -2.87
N TRP A 178 0.80 -4.12 -3.10
CA TRP A 178 0.14 -2.91 -3.58
C TRP A 178 0.33 -1.72 -2.63
N PHE A 179 0.21 -1.96 -1.32
CA PHE A 179 0.43 -0.98 -0.27
C PHE A 179 1.86 -0.42 -0.33
N ILE A 180 2.86 -1.29 -0.39
CA ILE A 180 4.28 -0.91 -0.48
C ILE A 180 4.52 -0.09 -1.74
N MET A 181 4.01 -0.54 -2.89
CA MET A 181 4.14 0.19 -4.16
C MET A 181 3.56 1.60 -4.06
N ILE A 182 2.35 1.77 -3.52
CA ILE A 182 1.74 3.09 -3.31
C ILE A 182 2.62 3.98 -2.43
N LEU A 183 3.09 3.44 -1.30
CA LEU A 183 3.92 4.20 -0.36
C LEU A 183 5.26 4.63 -0.97
N VAL A 184 5.91 3.75 -1.73
CA VAL A 184 7.16 4.05 -2.42
C VAL A 184 6.94 5.19 -3.42
N ASN A 185 5.86 5.13 -4.22
CA ASN A 185 5.52 6.18 -5.16
C ASN A 185 5.24 7.52 -4.45
N ALA A 186 4.45 7.51 -3.38
CA ALA A 186 4.14 8.72 -2.61
C ALA A 186 5.39 9.33 -1.95
N PHE A 187 6.22 8.50 -1.33
CA PHE A 187 7.48 8.93 -0.72
C PHE A 187 8.43 9.52 -1.75
N LEU A 188 8.60 8.86 -2.91
CA LEU A 188 9.48 9.32 -3.97
C LEU A 188 9.00 10.66 -4.56
N ALA A 189 7.70 10.78 -4.86
CA ALA A 189 7.11 12.03 -5.32
C ALA A 189 7.37 13.18 -4.34
N GLN A 190 7.09 12.96 -3.06
CA GLN A 190 7.31 13.97 -2.02
C GLN A 190 8.80 14.34 -1.89
N LYS A 191 9.71 13.35 -1.87
CA LYS A 191 11.15 13.58 -1.76
C LYS A 191 11.69 14.42 -2.90
N ILE A 192 11.29 14.12 -4.14
CA ILE A 192 11.71 14.89 -5.33
C ILE A 192 11.16 16.31 -5.25
N LEU A 193 9.88 16.48 -4.92
CA LEU A 193 9.24 17.81 -4.83
C LEU A 193 9.82 18.71 -3.74
N ILE A 194 10.20 18.13 -2.59
CA ILE A 194 10.89 18.87 -1.53
C ILE A 194 12.25 19.37 -2.04
N GLY A 195 13.01 18.49 -2.72
CA GLY A 195 14.29 18.87 -3.32
C GLY A 195 14.16 19.98 -4.38
N MET A 196 13.01 20.06 -5.05
CA MET A 196 12.68 21.09 -6.03
C MET A 196 12.05 22.35 -5.44
N GLY A 197 11.74 22.39 -4.14
CA GLY A 197 11.00 23.49 -3.51
C GLY A 197 9.56 23.66 -4.05
N LYS A 198 8.97 22.60 -4.61
CA LYS A 198 7.63 22.62 -5.23
C LYS A 198 6.57 21.83 -4.46
N ASN A 199 6.92 21.26 -3.30
CA ASN A 199 5.96 20.52 -2.49
C ASN A 199 5.02 21.51 -1.79
N ILE A 200 3.69 21.37 -1.96
CA ILE A 200 2.71 22.29 -1.35
C ILE A 200 2.80 22.27 0.18
N ARG A 201 3.09 21.11 0.76
CA ARG A 201 3.12 20.92 2.22
C ARG A 201 4.54 20.71 2.73
N PRO A 202 4.81 21.02 4.01
CA PRO A 202 6.07 20.64 4.65
C PRO A 202 6.32 19.13 4.56
N ALA A 203 7.59 18.73 4.72
CA ALA A 203 7.97 17.32 4.72
C ALA A 203 7.22 16.53 5.81
N VAL A 204 6.94 15.26 5.52
CA VAL A 204 6.30 14.35 6.46
C VAL A 204 7.34 13.73 7.39
N LYS A 205 7.14 13.80 8.71
CA LYS A 205 7.98 13.13 9.70
C LYS A 205 7.51 11.70 9.93
N TYR A 206 7.96 10.79 9.07
CA TYR A 206 7.62 9.35 9.15
C TYR A 206 8.05 8.67 10.46
N SER A 207 8.92 9.28 11.26
CA SER A 207 9.32 8.74 12.57
C SER A 207 8.26 8.89 13.66
N LEU A 208 7.23 9.71 13.44
CA LEU A 208 6.20 10.04 14.45
C LEU A 208 4.85 9.37 14.17
N ILE A 209 4.78 8.43 13.22
CA ILE A 209 3.53 7.79 12.81
C ILE A 209 2.84 7.14 14.01
N SER A 210 1.56 7.44 14.20
CA SER A 210 0.67 6.83 15.20
C SER A 210 -0.62 6.39 14.51
N ALA A 211 -1.17 5.24 14.91
CA ALA A 211 -2.41 4.74 14.34
C ALA A 211 -3.61 5.55 14.88
N PRO A 212 -4.66 5.74 14.09
CA PRO A 212 -5.89 6.32 14.62
C PRO A 212 -6.73 5.28 15.38
N ASN A 213 -7.39 5.70 16.45
CA ASN A 213 -8.21 4.83 17.33
C ASN A 213 -9.19 3.91 16.60
N TRP A 214 -9.80 4.39 15.50
CA TRP A 214 -10.77 3.58 14.75
C TRP A 214 -10.13 2.36 14.06
N LEU A 215 -8.84 2.41 13.72
CA LEU A 215 -8.15 1.29 13.06
C LEU A 215 -8.03 0.08 14.01
N TYR A 216 -7.86 0.33 15.31
CA TYR A 216 -7.85 -0.71 16.33
C TYR A 216 -9.16 -1.50 16.36
N TRP A 217 -10.29 -0.80 16.24
CA TRP A 217 -11.61 -1.43 16.18
C TRP A 217 -11.80 -2.24 14.89
N VAL A 218 -11.30 -1.75 13.76
CA VAL A 218 -11.34 -2.50 12.48
C VAL A 218 -10.54 -3.80 12.60
N PHE A 219 -9.31 -3.73 13.13
CA PHE A 219 -8.48 -4.92 13.36
C PHE A 219 -9.13 -5.90 14.32
N ALA A 220 -9.64 -5.42 15.47
CA ALA A 220 -10.31 -6.25 16.45
C ALA A 220 -11.57 -6.91 15.88
N PHE A 221 -12.39 -6.17 15.13
CA PHE A 221 -13.61 -6.67 14.51
C PHE A 221 -13.33 -7.85 13.57
N PHE A 222 -12.41 -7.69 12.61
CA PHE A 222 -12.06 -8.76 11.68
C PHE A 222 -11.33 -9.92 12.35
N GLY A 223 -10.45 -9.63 13.33
CA GLY A 223 -9.76 -10.66 14.10
C GLY A 223 -10.71 -11.53 14.92
N ILE A 224 -11.67 -10.92 15.62
CA ILE A 224 -12.68 -11.66 16.40
C ILE A 224 -13.53 -12.53 15.47
N ILE A 225 -14.04 -11.97 14.38
CA ILE A 225 -14.87 -12.75 13.44
C ILE A 225 -14.07 -13.92 12.86
N SER A 226 -12.81 -13.69 12.48
CA SER A 226 -11.94 -14.73 11.93
C SER A 226 -11.73 -15.89 12.91
N LEU A 227 -11.61 -15.63 14.21
CA LEU A 227 -11.42 -16.68 15.22
C LEU A 227 -12.65 -17.57 15.45
N PHE A 228 -13.86 -17.04 15.24
CA PHE A 228 -15.11 -17.75 15.50
C PHE A 228 -15.81 -18.25 14.23
N SER A 229 -15.36 -17.79 13.07
CA SER A 229 -15.90 -18.20 11.77
C SER A 229 -15.18 -19.44 11.26
N ARG A 230 -15.71 -20.01 10.18
CA ARG A 230 -15.09 -21.13 9.45
C ARG A 230 -15.18 -20.87 7.95
N ASP A 231 -14.41 -21.65 7.20
CA ASP A 231 -14.45 -21.70 5.74
C ASP A 231 -14.23 -20.29 5.13
N GLU A 232 -15.10 -19.87 4.22
CA GLU A 232 -14.92 -18.64 3.44
C GLU A 232 -15.03 -17.36 4.28
N ILE A 233 -15.84 -17.37 5.34
CA ILE A 233 -15.93 -16.22 6.24
C ILE A 233 -14.63 -16.05 7.01
N GLU A 234 -14.03 -17.16 7.48
CA GLU A 234 -12.71 -17.16 8.08
C GLU A 234 -11.66 -16.63 7.09
N PHE A 235 -11.64 -17.14 5.85
CA PHE A 235 -10.72 -16.69 4.80
C PHE A 235 -10.79 -15.17 4.55
N ILE A 236 -11.99 -14.61 4.38
CA ILE A 236 -12.20 -13.18 4.12
C ILE A 236 -11.78 -12.35 5.33
N THR A 237 -12.25 -12.70 6.52
CA THR A 237 -12.01 -11.91 7.73
C THR A 237 -10.57 -12.02 8.21
N GLN A 238 -9.91 -13.16 8.01
CA GLN A 238 -8.47 -13.33 8.25
C GLN A 238 -7.66 -12.40 7.34
N ASN A 239 -7.94 -12.39 6.03
CA ASN A 239 -7.25 -11.49 5.11
C ASN A 239 -7.53 -10.00 5.40
N ALA A 240 -8.77 -9.65 5.74
CA ALA A 240 -9.11 -8.29 6.16
C ALA A 240 -8.37 -7.87 7.44
N CYS A 241 -8.26 -8.77 8.41
CA CYS A 241 -7.47 -8.57 9.63
C CYS A 241 -6.00 -8.31 9.31
N ILE A 242 -5.38 -9.14 8.46
CA ILE A 242 -3.98 -8.97 8.05
C ILE A 242 -3.78 -7.64 7.30
N ILE A 243 -4.69 -7.25 6.40
CA ILE A 243 -4.62 -5.96 5.70
C ILE A 243 -4.69 -4.80 6.69
N SER A 244 -5.59 -4.86 7.69
CA SER A 244 -5.68 -3.85 8.74
C SER A 244 -4.45 -3.81 9.66
N ALA A 245 -3.64 -4.87 9.67
CA ALA A 245 -2.41 -4.95 10.46
C ALA A 245 -1.22 -4.24 9.79
N ILE A 246 -1.28 -3.95 8.49
CA ILE A 246 -0.18 -3.31 7.73
C ILE A 246 0.25 -1.97 8.35
N PRO A 247 -0.65 -1.04 8.72
CA PRO A 247 -0.24 0.20 9.38
C PRO A 247 0.47 -0.04 10.73
N PHE A 248 0.03 -1.03 11.51
CA PHE A 248 0.70 -1.39 12.77
C PHE A 248 2.10 -1.93 12.52
N PHE A 249 2.29 -2.77 11.50
CA PHE A 249 3.61 -3.22 11.08
C PHE A 249 4.55 -2.04 10.76
N LEU A 250 4.07 -1.07 9.97
CA LEU A 250 4.84 0.13 9.63
C LEU A 250 5.18 0.98 10.86
N ILE A 251 4.26 1.12 11.81
CA ILE A 251 4.53 1.81 13.09
C ILE A 251 5.61 1.05 13.87
N GLY A 252 5.51 -0.28 13.96
CA GLY A 252 6.54 -1.13 14.57
C GLY A 252 7.92 -0.90 13.97
N LEU A 253 8.02 -0.82 12.63
CA LEU A 253 9.28 -0.49 11.96
C LEU A 253 9.83 0.86 12.41
N THR A 254 8.99 1.87 12.63
CA THR A 254 9.47 3.17 13.14
C THR A 254 10.01 3.08 14.55
N VAL A 255 9.43 2.22 15.40
CA VAL A 255 9.92 1.96 16.77
C VAL A 255 11.29 1.30 16.71
N PHE A 256 11.47 0.25 15.90
CA PHE A 256 12.78 -0.38 15.72
C PHE A 256 13.82 0.57 15.12
N ASN A 257 13.43 1.37 14.12
CA ASN A 257 14.31 2.41 13.56
C ASN A 257 14.73 3.44 14.61
N TYR A 258 13.83 3.80 15.53
CA TYR A 258 14.13 4.70 16.63
C TYR A 258 15.08 4.06 17.66
N LEU A 259 14.79 2.83 18.09
CA LEU A 259 15.62 2.09 19.06
C LEU A 259 17.02 1.81 18.51
N ALA A 260 17.12 1.42 17.24
CA ALA A 260 18.42 1.15 16.61
C ALA A 260 19.32 2.39 16.61
N LYS A 261 18.76 3.60 16.42
CA LYS A 261 19.51 4.87 16.47
C LYS A 261 20.16 5.16 17.83
N LYS A 262 19.72 4.52 18.91
CA LYS A 262 20.32 4.64 20.25
C LYS A 262 21.51 3.70 20.47
N THR A 263 21.78 2.80 19.54
CA THR A 263 22.92 1.87 19.64
C THR A 263 24.20 2.50 19.08
N LYS A 264 25.36 1.95 19.44
CA LYS A 264 26.67 2.40 18.92
C LYS A 264 26.83 2.20 17.41
N ALA A 265 26.10 1.26 16.82
CA ALA A 265 26.20 0.88 15.41
C ALA A 265 24.80 0.78 14.75
N PRO A 266 24.07 1.89 14.59
CA PRO A 266 22.67 1.88 14.20
C PRO A 266 22.42 1.25 12.83
N LYS A 267 23.34 1.47 11.87
CA LYS A 267 23.24 0.89 10.53
C LYS A 267 23.36 -0.63 10.55
N THR A 268 24.28 -1.18 11.33
CA THR A 268 24.49 -2.63 11.45
C THR A 268 23.30 -3.31 12.12
N VAL A 269 22.77 -2.71 13.20
CA VAL A 269 21.58 -3.22 13.89
C VAL A 269 20.38 -3.26 12.94
N LEU A 270 20.16 -2.20 12.17
CA LEU A 270 19.08 -2.16 11.19
C LEU A 270 19.26 -3.16 10.06
N PHE A 271 20.50 -3.32 9.57
CA PHE A 271 20.81 -4.30 8.53
C PHE A 271 20.45 -5.72 8.99
N ILE A 272 20.88 -6.11 10.20
CA ILE A 272 20.56 -7.41 10.79
C ILE A 272 19.06 -7.55 11.02
N PHE A 273 18.39 -6.51 11.55
CA PHE A 273 16.96 -6.51 11.79
C PHE A 273 16.15 -6.73 10.50
N TYR A 274 16.52 -6.06 9.39
CA TYR A 274 15.83 -6.25 8.11
C TYR A 274 16.09 -7.62 7.49
N ILE A 275 17.31 -8.17 7.61
CA ILE A 275 17.58 -9.57 7.21
C ILE A 275 16.70 -10.53 8.01
N PHE A 276 16.61 -10.33 9.33
CA PHE A 276 15.80 -11.16 10.20
C PHE A 276 14.31 -11.08 9.86
N LEU A 277 13.80 -9.89 9.56
CA LEU A 277 12.42 -9.70 9.06
C LEU A 277 12.16 -10.44 7.74
N CYS A 278 13.12 -10.47 6.82
CA CYS A 278 12.96 -11.14 5.53
C CYS A 278 12.90 -12.67 5.67
N ILE A 279 13.56 -13.25 6.68
CA ILE A 279 13.67 -14.70 6.84
C ILE A 279 12.64 -15.25 7.84
N SER A 280 12.19 -14.44 8.81
CA SER A 280 11.34 -14.88 9.91
C SER A 280 9.97 -14.19 9.92
N SER A 281 8.92 -14.96 9.60
CA SER A 281 7.52 -14.49 9.70
C SER A 281 7.13 -14.10 11.12
N TRP A 282 7.71 -14.75 12.14
CA TRP A 282 7.48 -14.39 13.55
C TRP A 282 8.05 -13.01 13.89
N ALA A 283 9.15 -12.59 13.25
CA ALA A 283 9.69 -11.25 13.42
C ALA A 283 8.72 -10.18 12.92
N ILE A 284 8.04 -10.44 11.79
CA ILE A 284 6.98 -9.56 11.26
C ILE A 284 5.84 -9.45 12.28
N ALA A 285 5.39 -10.59 12.85
CA ALA A 285 4.34 -10.60 13.86
C ALA A 285 4.73 -9.80 15.12
N ILE A 286 5.94 -9.99 15.65
CA ILE A 286 6.45 -9.23 16.81
C ILE A 286 6.50 -7.73 16.48
N CYS A 287 6.98 -7.37 15.29
CA CYS A 287 7.03 -5.98 14.84
C CYS A 287 5.63 -5.35 14.79
N THR A 288 4.65 -6.07 14.23
CA THR A 288 3.25 -5.64 14.20
C THR A 288 2.66 -5.49 15.60
N ILE A 289 2.92 -6.42 16.52
CA ILE A 289 2.45 -6.36 17.91
C ILE A 289 3.01 -5.12 18.62
N ILE A 290 4.31 -4.85 18.47
CA ILE A 290 4.94 -3.64 19.04
C ILE A 290 4.28 -2.39 18.47
N GLY A 291 4.05 -2.34 17.17
CA GLY A 291 3.39 -1.21 16.52
C GLY A 291 1.93 -1.02 16.93
N PHE A 292 1.20 -2.10 17.20
CA PHE A 292 -0.14 -2.06 17.77
C PHE A 292 -0.10 -1.42 19.15
N PHE A 293 0.78 -1.89 20.05
CA PHE A 293 0.83 -1.41 21.44
C PHE A 293 1.54 -0.07 21.63
N GLU A 294 2.20 0.48 20.61
CA GLU A 294 3.02 1.70 20.71
C GLU A 294 2.22 2.93 21.20
N GLU A 295 0.92 3.04 20.92
CA GLU A 295 0.10 4.16 21.38
C GLU A 295 -0.04 4.21 22.92
N TRP A 296 -0.15 3.03 23.56
CA TRP A 296 -0.24 2.91 25.01
C TRP A 296 1.12 2.87 25.68
N LEU A 297 2.07 2.12 25.10
CA LEU A 297 3.41 1.97 25.66
C LEU A 297 4.26 3.23 25.49
N ARG A 298 3.98 4.03 24.46
CA ARG A 298 4.70 5.25 24.08
C ARG A 298 6.22 5.03 24.11
N LEU A 299 6.71 3.90 23.59
CA LEU A 299 8.12 3.51 23.75
C LEU A 299 9.04 4.58 23.17
N ARG A 300 8.68 5.19 22.04
CA ARG A 300 9.44 6.30 21.45
C ARG A 300 9.58 7.51 22.38
N ARG A 301 8.56 7.81 23.20
CA ARG A 301 8.56 8.92 24.17
C ARG A 301 9.26 8.56 25.48
N LYS A 302 9.05 7.33 25.97
CA LYS A 302 9.68 6.84 27.19
C LYS A 302 11.19 6.86 27.07
N TYR A 303 11.70 6.40 25.92
CA TYR A 303 13.13 6.43 25.65
C TYR A 303 13.60 7.77 25.06
N SER A 304 12.76 8.79 24.83
CA SER A 304 13.26 10.11 24.40
C SER A 304 13.74 11.01 25.55
N LEU A 305 13.50 10.62 26.80
CA LEU A 305 13.81 11.40 28.01
C LEU A 305 15.08 10.92 28.74
N GLU A 306 15.89 10.09 28.08
CA GLU A 306 17.26 9.71 28.47
C GLU A 306 18.22 10.08 27.34
#